data_AF-A0A4P5SXP1-F1
#
_entry.id   AF-A0A4P5SXP1-F1
#
_cell.length_a   1.000
_cell.length_b   1.000
_cell.length_c   1.000
_cell.angle_alpha   90.00
_cell.angle_beta   90.00
_cell.angle_gamma   90.00
#
_symmetry.space_group_name_H-M   'P 1'
#
loop_
_entity.id
_entity.type
_entity.pdbx_description
1 polymer ?
#
loop_
_entity_poly.entity_id
_entity_poly.type
_entity_poly.pdbx_seq_one_letter_code
_entity_poly.pdbx_strand_id
1 'polypeptide(L)' 'MMAYYRWDDLIFSHISARVPGEEGRFLINPFGMFFEEITASSLVEVDFEGRKRMDSPYEISPAGFVIHSAIQAA' A
#
# COMPACT_ATOMS: atom_id res chain seq x y z
N MET A 1 -11.18 -2.81 8.40
CA MET A 1 -10.81 -4.03 9.14
C MET A 1 -9.75 -3.75 10.18
N MET A 2 -8.54 -3.32 9.78
CA MET A 2 -7.39 -3.11 10.70
C MET A 2 -7.72 -2.22 11.90
N ALA A 3 -8.17 -0.99 11.66
CA ALA A 3 -8.52 -0.07 12.74
C ALA A 3 -9.65 -0.60 13.64
N TYR A 4 -10.71 -1.15 13.03
CA TYR A 4 -11.84 -1.72 13.77
C TYR A 4 -11.43 -2.84 14.73
N TYR A 5 -10.54 -3.74 14.28
CA TYR A 5 -10.03 -4.83 15.10
C TYR A 5 -8.77 -4.49 15.91
N ARG A 6 -8.27 -3.25 15.81
CA ARG A 6 -7.06 -2.76 16.50
C ARG A 6 -5.81 -3.59 16.16
N TRP A 7 -5.65 -3.90 14.88
CA TRP A 7 -4.49 -4.64 14.36
C TRP A 7 -3.43 -3.73 13.75
N ASP A 8 -3.66 -2.42 13.77
CA ASP A 8 -2.76 -1.38 13.32
C ASP A 8 -1.86 -0.87 14.46
N ASP A 9 -0.69 -0.39 14.08
CA ASP A 9 0.25 0.34 14.93
C ASP A 9 0.46 1.75 14.36
N LEU A 10 -0.41 2.68 14.77
CA LEU A 10 -0.45 4.05 14.28
C LEU A 10 -0.41 4.11 12.73
N ILE A 11 0.63 4.72 12.16
CA ILE A 11 0.83 4.88 10.72
C ILE A 11 1.84 3.88 10.13
N PHE A 12 2.28 2.89 10.92
CA PHE A 12 3.42 2.04 10.59
C PHE A 12 3.05 0.66 10.03
N SER A 13 1.78 0.26 10.10
CA SER A 13 1.31 -0.99 9.50
C SER A 13 1.03 -0.84 8.00
N HIS A 14 1.15 -1.94 7.25
CA HIS A 14 0.93 -1.96 5.80
C HIS A 14 0.02 -3.11 5.38
N ILE A 15 -0.82 -2.87 4.38
CA ILE A 15 -1.54 -3.90 3.64
C ILE A 15 -1.30 -3.67 2.15
N SER A 16 -1.03 -4.74 1.40
CA SER A 16 -1.00 -4.68 -0.05
C SER A 16 -1.90 -5.72 -0.71
N ALA A 17 -2.32 -5.42 -1.94
CA ALA A 17 -3.12 -6.32 -2.77
C ALA A 17 -2.71 -6.20 -4.24
N ARG A 18 -2.57 -7.33 -4.94
CA ARG A 18 -2.25 -7.35 -6.38
C ARG A 18 -3.39 -6.73 -7.19
N VAL A 19 -3.07 -5.97 -8.23
CA VAL A 19 -4.07 -5.45 -9.17
C VAL A 19 -4.52 -6.57 -10.12
N PRO A 20 -5.81 -6.92 -10.19
CA PRO A 20 -6.28 -7.97 -11.08
C PRO A 20 -6.06 -7.61 -12.55
N GLY A 21 -5.48 -8.51 -13.33
CA GLY A 21 -5.24 -8.31 -14.77
C GLY A 21 -4.04 -7.43 -15.10
N GLU A 22 -3.35 -6.86 -14.11
CA GLU A 22 -2.15 -6.03 -14.31
C GLU A 22 -0.95 -6.66 -13.59
N GLU A 23 -0.21 -7.49 -14.32
CA GLU A 23 1.01 -8.10 -13.80
C GLU A 23 2.03 -7.05 -13.39
N GLY A 24 2.77 -7.33 -12.32
CA GLY A 24 3.79 -6.42 -11.82
C GLY A 24 3.27 -5.26 -10.96
N ARG A 25 1.96 -5.18 -10.68
CA ARG A 25 1.36 -4.06 -9.96
C ARG A 25 0.59 -4.49 -8.72
N PHE A 26 0.66 -3.64 -7.70
CA PHE A 26 -0.10 -3.82 -6.47
C PHE A 26 -0.49 -2.48 -5.84
N LEU A 27 -1.58 -2.49 -5.09
CA LEU A 27 -2.03 -1.40 -4.24
C LEU A 27 -1.39 -1.52 -2.87
N ILE A 28 -1.03 -0.39 -2.27
CA ILE A 28 -0.59 -0.29 -0.87
C ILE A 28 -1.19 0.96 -0.23
N ASN A 29 -1.39 0.93 1.09
CA ASN A 29 -1.86 2.11 1.81
C ASN A 29 -0.83 3.26 1.80
N PRO A 30 -1.29 4.51 1.78
CA PRO A 30 -0.42 5.68 1.81
C PRO A 30 0.28 5.81 3.17
N PHE A 31 1.50 6.33 3.15
CA PHE A 31 2.25 6.62 4.36
C PHE A 31 1.77 7.93 5.01
N GLY A 32 1.67 7.93 6.34
CA GLY A 32 1.25 9.09 7.11
C GLY A 32 -0.25 9.16 7.41
N MET A 33 -1.04 8.18 6.98
CA MET A 33 -2.46 8.05 7.29
C MET A 33 -2.71 6.94 8.30
N PHE A 34 -3.64 7.16 9.23
CA PHE A 34 -4.19 6.09 10.05
C PHE A 34 -5.08 5.17 9.20
N PHE A 35 -5.23 3.91 9.62
CA PHE A 35 -6.09 2.97 8.88
C PHE A 35 -7.57 3.39 8.81
N GLU A 36 -8.02 4.24 9.73
CA GLU A 36 -9.36 4.82 9.77
C GLU A 36 -9.61 5.86 8.67
N GLU A 37 -8.54 6.47 8.16
CA GLU A 37 -8.61 7.54 7.16
C GLU A 37 -8.49 7.02 5.72
N ILE A 38 -8.07 5.75 5.55
CA ILE A 38 -7.86 5.14 4.25
C ILE A 38 -9.20 4.97 3.51
N THR A 39 -9.22 5.41 2.26
CA THR A 39 -10.32 5.21 1.31
C THR A 39 -9.83 4.47 0.08
N ALA A 40 -10.76 4.03 -0.78
CA ALA A 40 -10.39 3.45 -2.07
C ALA A 40 -9.52 4.41 -2.91
N SER A 41 -9.84 5.70 -2.89
CA SER A 41 -9.13 6.73 -3.67
C SER A 41 -7.80 7.18 -3.05
N SER A 42 -7.51 6.81 -1.80
CA SER A 42 -6.21 7.14 -1.16
C SER A 42 -5.16 6.04 -1.35
N LEU A 43 -5.55 4.85 -1.84
CA LEU A 43 -4.60 3.77 -2.13
C LEU A 43 -3.63 4.19 -3.24
N VAL A 44 -2.41 3.70 -3.16
CA VAL A 44 -1.36 3.98 -4.14
C VAL A 44 -1.04 2.70 -4.91
N GLU A 45 -1.19 2.75 -6.23
CA GLU A 45 -0.73 1.70 -7.14
C GLU A 45 0.75 1.89 -7.46
N VAL A 46 1.53 0.84 -7.25
CA VAL A 46 2.97 0.83 -7.56
C VAL A 46 3.38 -0.43 -8.31
N ASP A 47 4.49 -0.32 -9.05
CA ASP A 47 5.21 -1.47 -9.61
C ASP A 47 6.22 -2.10 -8.63
N PHE A 48 6.89 -3.17 -9.04
CA PHE A 48 7.91 -3.86 -8.24
C PHE A 48 9.22 -3.07 -8.05
N GLU A 49 9.40 -1.94 -8.74
CA GLU A 49 10.49 -1.00 -8.48
C GLU A 49 10.05 0.18 -7.60
N GLY A 50 8.79 0.21 -7.14
CA GLY A 50 8.25 1.23 -6.26
C GLY A 50 7.82 2.50 -6.96
N ARG A 51 7.71 2.47 -8.30
CA ARG A 51 7.22 3.63 -9.07
C ARG A 51 5.70 3.64 -9.05
N LYS A 52 5.13 4.82 -8.77
CA LYS A 52 3.69 5.02 -8.84
C LYS A 52 3.18 4.81 -10.27
N ARG A 53 2.10 4.05 -10.41
CA ARG A 53 1.43 3.76 -11.70
C ARG A 53 0.08 4.44 -11.85
N MET A 54 -0.24 5.31 -10.89
CA MET A 54 -1.39 6.20 -10.90
C MET A 54 -0.94 7.62 -10.53
N ASP A 55 -1.71 8.61 -10.96
CA ASP A 55 -1.58 9.96 -10.42
C ASP A 55 -2.13 9.96 -8.99
N SER A 56 -1.25 10.15 -8.01
CA SER A 56 -1.59 10.13 -6.60
C SER A 56 -0.71 11.13 -5.84
N PRO A 57 -1.32 11.99 -5.01
CA PRO A 57 -0.58 12.93 -4.18
C PRO A 57 0.09 12.25 -2.98
N TYR A 58 -0.20 10.97 -2.72
CA TYR A 58 0.24 10.27 -1.53
C TYR A 58 1.54 9.50 -1.76
N GLU A 59 2.42 9.52 -0.77
CA GLU A 59 3.64 8.72 -0.75
C GLU A 59 3.43 7.35 -0.11
N ILE A 60 4.35 6.42 -0.35
CA ILE A 60 4.38 5.10 0.29
C ILE A 60 5.57 4.99 1.23
N SER A 61 5.48 4.11 2.22
CA SER A 61 6.60 3.82 3.11
C SER A 61 7.66 3.00 2.36
N PRO A 62 8.94 3.44 2.29
CA PRO A 62 10.00 2.63 1.68
C PRO A 62 10.17 1.28 2.38
N ALA A 63 10.06 1.25 3.72
CA ALA A 63 10.20 0.02 4.50
C ALA A 63 9.02 -0.95 4.25
N GLY A 64 7.80 -0.43 4.23
CA GLY A 64 6.60 -1.22 3.89
C GLY A 64 6.68 -1.76 2.46
N PHE A 65 7.13 -0.94 1.52
CA PHE A 65 7.31 -1.34 0.13
C PHE A 65 8.27 -2.53 -0.02
N VAL A 66 9.46 -2.48 0.60
CA VAL A 66 10.51 -3.50 0.43
C VAL A 66 10.03 -4.91 0.77
N ILE A 67 9.29 -5.07 1.86
CA ILE A 67 8.79 -6.39 2.28
C ILE A 67 7.68 -6.87 1.33
N HIS A 68 6.73 -6.00 1.02
CA HIS A 68 5.60 -6.36 0.18
C HIS A 68 6.02 -6.65 -1.27
N SER A 69 6.94 -5.87 -1.85
CA SER A 69 7.42 -6.10 -3.22
C SER A 69 8.16 -7.42 -3.36
N ALA A 70 8.97 -7.80 -2.36
CA ALA A 70 9.65 -9.09 -2.35
C ALA A 70 8.69 -10.28 -2.42
N ILE A 71 7.54 -10.21 -1.73
CA ILE A 71 6.53 -11.27 -1.74
C ILE A 71 5.65 -11.21 -2.99
N GLN A 72 5.28 -10.01 -3.46
CA GLN A 72 4.42 -9.86 -4.64
C GLN A 72 5.14 -10.23 -5.95
N ALA A 73 6.47 -10.10 -5.99
CA ALA A 73 7.30 -10.44 -7.15
C ALA A 73 7.69 -11.93 -7.24
N ALA A 74 7.49 -12.70 -6.17
CA ALA A 74 7.70 -14.15 -6.12
C ALA A 74 6.51 -14.90 -6.74
#